data_AF-A0A960I4D7-F1
#
_entry.id   AF-A0A960I4D7-F1
#
_cell.length_a   1.000
_cell.length_b   1.000
_cell.length_c   1.000
_cell.angle_alpha   90.00
_cell.angle_beta   90.00
_cell.angle_gamma   90.00
#
_symmetry.space_group_name_H-M   'P 1'
#
loop_
_entity.id
_entity.type
_entity.pdbx_description
1 polymer ?
#
loop_
_entity_poly.entity_id
_entity_poly.type
_entity_poly.pdbx_seq_one_letter_code
_entity_poly.pdbx_strand_id
1 'polypeptide(L)'
;MDQHSTPLSPSELIAGAAPSAGMGRRGLFRLGGLGAVAAVLAACGQSEAGELGTLGNGPGTPELPTGTVDNGALLRTAASIETSIANAYQRMMDDGLFGGSTAAFPKLGDPMPLVMAFIDHHRMAADTYNELAVGAGDTAWTCGNQRLDEQYIDIVLSRVTEGVPAQENAAAIPASDDPLRDAVNLVYVLESLSASSAQALVDQVTEPAMRAASMKVGVRSGRDAAALALQANPGGYLPASDPAEIPAPVAVPSRFGSVGASTFLGGAGDENGVRLRLAFETPSLNSMVYSFTEYGDCGVPAPTTT
;
A
#
# COMPACT_ATOMS: atom_id res chain seq x y z
N MET A 1 -50.00 -5.46 -7.16
CA MET A 1 -51.13 -6.18 -7.77
C MET A 1 -51.39 -5.57 -9.13
N ASP A 2 -51.17 -6.24 -10.27
CA ASP A 2 -50.46 -7.49 -10.48
C ASP A 2 -49.75 -7.50 -11.85
N GLN A 3 -48.83 -8.45 -11.93
CA GLN A 3 -47.96 -8.80 -13.04
C GLN A 3 -48.69 -9.36 -14.28
N HIS A 4 -47.92 -9.45 -15.38
CA HIS A 4 -47.95 -10.53 -16.38
C HIS A 4 -49.16 -10.67 -17.34
N SER A 5 -48.94 -10.40 -18.64
CA SER A 5 -48.61 -11.46 -19.63
C SER A 5 -48.64 -10.95 -21.09
N THR A 6 -47.81 -11.53 -21.96
CA THR A 6 -47.80 -11.35 -23.42
C THR A 6 -48.90 -12.16 -24.12
N PRO A 7 -49.18 -11.88 -25.42
CA PRO A 7 -48.97 -12.94 -26.42
C PRO A 7 -48.39 -12.44 -27.77
N LEU A 8 -48.39 -13.32 -28.79
CA LEU A 8 -47.44 -13.39 -29.91
C LEU A 8 -47.97 -12.91 -31.30
N SER A 9 -46.99 -12.57 -32.15
CA SER A 9 -46.86 -12.58 -33.63
C SER A 9 -48.02 -13.06 -34.55
N PRO A 10 -48.09 -12.53 -35.79
CA PRO A 10 -47.69 -13.30 -36.99
C PRO A 10 -46.70 -12.54 -37.91
N SER A 11 -45.70 -13.21 -38.50
CA SER A 11 -45.63 -13.73 -39.90
C SER A 11 -45.66 -12.64 -41.01
N GLU A 12 -44.92 -12.68 -42.13
CA GLU A 12 -44.51 -13.86 -42.95
C GLU A 12 -43.47 -13.52 -44.05
N LEU A 13 -43.01 -14.57 -44.77
CA LEU A 13 -42.15 -14.64 -45.99
C LEU A 13 -40.63 -14.28 -45.85
N ILE A 14 -39.66 -14.90 -46.57
CA ILE A 14 -39.57 -16.26 -47.19
C ILE A 14 -38.08 -16.69 -47.44
N ALA A 15 -37.90 -17.83 -48.14
CA ALA A 15 -36.72 -18.59 -48.58
C ALA A 15 -35.55 -17.86 -49.32
N GLY A 16 -34.36 -18.47 -49.52
CA GLY A 16 -33.86 -19.80 -49.09
C GLY A 16 -32.74 -20.37 -49.99
N ALA A 17 -32.39 -21.67 -49.78
CA ALA A 17 -31.50 -22.56 -50.55
C ALA A 17 -30.00 -22.69 -50.14
N ALA A 18 -29.65 -23.94 -49.77
CA ALA A 18 -28.34 -24.60 -49.93
C ALA A 18 -28.60 -25.97 -50.60
N PRO A 19 -27.61 -26.66 -51.22
CA PRO A 19 -27.14 -27.89 -50.56
C PRO A 19 -25.69 -28.40 -50.87
N SER A 20 -25.00 -28.81 -49.80
CA SER A 20 -24.22 -30.06 -49.58
C SER A 20 -23.01 -30.56 -50.41
N ALA A 21 -22.05 -31.11 -49.63
CA ALA A 21 -21.07 -32.22 -49.88
C ALA A 21 -19.74 -31.92 -50.63
N GLY A 22 -18.57 -32.39 -50.16
CA GLY A 22 -18.26 -33.17 -48.94
C GLY A 22 -16.75 -33.52 -48.76
N MET A 23 -16.45 -34.41 -47.80
CA MET A 23 -15.11 -35.00 -47.47
C MET A 23 -14.09 -34.06 -46.75
N GLY A 24 -13.49 -34.40 -45.61
CA GLY A 24 -13.72 -35.52 -44.68
C GLY A 24 -12.63 -35.64 -43.59
N ARG A 25 -12.98 -35.55 -42.29
CA ARG A 25 -12.05 -35.51 -41.14
C ARG A 25 -11.25 -36.82 -40.86
N ARG A 26 -11.28 -37.80 -41.76
CA ARG A 26 -10.62 -39.11 -41.60
C ARG A 26 -9.48 -39.38 -42.61
N GLY A 27 -9.18 -38.43 -43.51
CA GLY A 27 -8.12 -38.58 -44.51
C GLY A 27 -6.69 -38.35 -43.99
N LEU A 28 -6.52 -37.46 -43.00
CA LEU A 28 -5.19 -36.95 -42.61
C LEU A 28 -4.38 -37.87 -41.69
N PHE A 29 -5.02 -38.87 -41.05
CA PHE A 29 -4.39 -39.75 -40.06
C PHE A 29 -4.00 -41.15 -40.61
N ARG A 30 -3.63 -41.25 -41.89
CA ARG A 30 -3.24 -42.54 -42.53
C ARG A 30 -1.86 -42.61 -43.20
N LEU A 31 -1.07 -41.54 -43.10
CA LEU A 31 0.39 -41.57 -43.25
C LEU A 31 0.96 -40.69 -42.12
N GLY A 32 1.85 -41.11 -41.22
CA GLY A 32 2.68 -42.32 -41.22
C GLY A 32 4.16 -41.92 -41.28
N GLY A 33 4.71 -41.39 -40.17
CA GLY A 33 6.10 -40.95 -40.08
C GLY A 33 6.52 -40.72 -38.63
N LEU A 34 7.44 -41.55 -38.12
CA LEU A 34 7.95 -41.53 -36.74
C LEU A 34 9.18 -40.61 -36.62
N GLY A 35 9.30 -39.95 -35.46
CA GLY A 35 10.50 -39.20 -35.06
C GLY A 35 10.45 -38.77 -33.59
N ALA A 36 11.08 -39.54 -32.71
CA ALA A 36 11.45 -39.07 -31.35
C ALA A 36 12.63 -38.06 -31.48
N VAL A 37 13.03 -37.24 -30.50
CA VAL A 37 13.30 -37.51 -29.08
C VAL A 37 13.27 -36.20 -28.28
N ALA A 38 12.70 -36.22 -27.06
CA ALA A 38 13.16 -35.41 -25.93
C ALA A 38 12.68 -36.03 -24.62
N ALA A 39 13.55 -36.75 -23.91
CA ALA A 39 13.29 -37.24 -22.56
C ALA A 39 14.18 -36.47 -21.58
N VAL A 40 13.59 -35.77 -20.61
CA VAL A 40 14.31 -35.06 -19.55
C VAL A 40 13.60 -35.26 -18.20
N LEU A 41 14.25 -36.03 -17.34
CA LEU A 41 14.25 -36.00 -15.86
C LEU A 41 12.93 -36.23 -15.09
N ALA A 42 12.74 -37.51 -14.74
CA ALA A 42 12.67 -38.02 -13.36
C ALA A 42 11.87 -37.24 -12.29
N ALA A 43 10.81 -37.88 -11.79
CA ALA A 43 10.20 -37.58 -10.50
C ALA A 43 10.92 -38.30 -9.34
N CYS A 44 11.00 -37.65 -8.17
CA CYS A 44 11.02 -38.21 -6.81
C CYS A 44 11.04 -37.04 -5.80
N GLY A 45 10.31 -37.05 -4.69
CA GLY A 45 9.34 -38.02 -4.16
C GLY A 45 8.52 -37.36 -3.03
N GLN A 46 7.75 -38.07 -2.22
CA GLN A 46 7.40 -39.49 -2.22
C GLN A 46 5.88 -39.61 -2.05
N SER A 47 5.26 -40.64 -2.62
CA SER A 47 3.90 -41.06 -2.26
C SER A 47 3.91 -42.57 -2.01
N GLU A 48 3.31 -42.98 -0.89
CA GLU A 48 3.14 -44.39 -0.52
C GLU A 48 2.32 -45.13 -1.59
N ALA A 49 2.64 -46.41 -1.80
CA ALA A 49 2.16 -47.14 -2.96
C ALA A 49 0.68 -47.53 -2.85
N GLY A 50 -0.14 -47.14 -3.84
CA GLY A 50 -1.49 -47.72 -3.98
C GLY A 50 -2.45 -47.05 -4.97
N GLU A 51 -2.31 -45.76 -5.26
CA GLU A 51 -3.38 -45.00 -5.91
C GLU A 51 -2.92 -44.32 -7.22
N LEU A 52 -3.70 -44.53 -8.29
CA LEU A 52 -3.52 -43.84 -9.57
C LEU A 52 -4.03 -42.40 -9.42
N GLY A 53 -3.14 -41.49 -9.04
CA GLY A 53 -3.46 -40.10 -8.75
C GLY A 53 -4.30 -39.42 -9.84
N THR A 54 -5.52 -39.02 -9.47
CA THR A 54 -6.39 -38.23 -10.34
C THR A 54 -5.80 -36.84 -10.58
N LEU A 55 -5.41 -36.58 -11.83
CA LEU A 55 -5.08 -35.24 -12.32
C LEU A 55 -6.32 -34.33 -12.15
N GLY A 56 -6.32 -33.50 -11.10
CA GLY A 56 -7.46 -32.63 -10.78
C GLY A 56 -7.42 -32.04 -9.37
N ASN A 57 -6.80 -32.72 -8.41
CA ASN A 57 -6.55 -32.15 -7.08
C ASN A 57 -5.24 -31.35 -7.11
N GLY A 58 -5.33 -30.06 -7.42
CA GLY A 58 -4.29 -29.11 -7.01
C GLY A 58 -4.18 -29.12 -5.47
N PRO A 59 -3.03 -28.70 -4.90
CA PRO A 59 -2.95 -28.50 -3.45
C PRO A 59 -4.08 -27.56 -3.02
N GLY A 60 -4.86 -27.96 -2.01
CA GLY A 60 -5.88 -27.08 -1.45
C GLY A 60 -5.22 -25.78 -1.01
N THR A 61 -5.83 -24.64 -1.33
CA THR A 61 -5.35 -23.33 -0.88
C THR A 61 -5.14 -23.40 0.64
N PRO A 62 -3.92 -23.17 1.16
CA PRO A 62 -3.67 -23.31 2.58
C PRO A 62 -4.57 -22.33 3.33
N GLU A 63 -5.43 -22.88 4.19
CA GLU A 63 -6.36 -22.09 4.99
C GLU A 63 -5.53 -21.35 6.05
N LEU A 64 -5.36 -20.03 5.86
CA LEU A 64 -4.68 -19.19 6.83
C LEU A 64 -5.46 -19.25 8.16
N PRO A 65 -4.77 -19.34 9.31
CA PRO A 65 -5.42 -19.21 10.61
C PRO A 65 -6.28 -17.95 10.70
N THR A 66 -7.34 -17.97 11.50
CA THR A 66 -8.15 -16.76 11.72
C THR A 66 -7.36 -15.72 12.51
N GLY A 67 -7.33 -14.48 12.00
CA GLY A 67 -6.69 -13.33 12.63
C GLY A 67 -7.32 -12.93 13.96
N THR A 68 -6.69 -13.28 15.07
CA THR A 68 -7.01 -12.65 16.37
C THR A 68 -6.38 -11.25 16.41
N VAL A 69 -7.21 -10.22 16.60
CA VAL A 69 -6.73 -8.87 16.90
C VAL A 69 -6.55 -8.77 18.41
N ASP A 70 -5.33 -8.99 18.88
CA ASP A 70 -4.92 -8.83 20.27
C ASP A 70 -3.86 -7.73 20.42
N ASN A 71 -3.36 -7.52 21.64
CA ASN A 71 -2.30 -6.53 21.90
C ASN A 71 -1.03 -6.80 21.06
N GLY A 72 -0.67 -8.07 20.84
CA GLY A 72 0.51 -8.46 20.06
C GLY A 72 0.39 -7.99 18.61
N ALA A 73 -0.71 -8.38 17.95
CA ALA A 73 -1.01 -7.97 16.59
C ALA A 73 -1.12 -6.44 16.45
N LEU A 74 -1.77 -5.75 17.40
CA LEU A 74 -1.89 -4.29 17.42
C LEU A 74 -0.54 -3.58 17.56
N LEU A 75 0.32 -4.05 18.46
CA LEU A 75 1.64 -3.45 18.71
C LEU A 75 2.64 -3.76 17.59
N ARG A 76 2.63 -4.97 17.02
CA ARG A 76 3.40 -5.31 15.81
C ARG A 76 2.98 -4.45 14.62
N THR A 77 1.68 -4.21 14.45
CA THR A 77 1.15 -3.30 13.43
C THR A 77 1.66 -1.88 13.65
N ALA A 78 1.62 -1.36 14.88
CA ALA A 78 2.16 -0.06 15.21
C ALA A 78 3.67 0.04 14.90
N ALA A 79 4.48 -0.94 15.35
CA ALA A 79 5.92 -1.00 15.08
C ALA A 79 6.24 -1.01 13.59
N SER A 80 5.45 -1.74 12.79
CA SER A 80 5.61 -1.82 11.34
C SER A 80 5.34 -0.48 10.64
N ILE A 81 4.33 0.28 11.08
CA ILE A 81 3.99 1.60 10.53
C ILE A 81 5.12 2.60 10.83
N GLU A 82 5.60 2.65 12.07
CA GLU A 82 6.70 3.54 12.46
C GLU A 82 8.00 3.19 11.68
N THR A 83 8.23 1.90 11.42
CA THR A 83 9.37 1.42 10.62
C THR A 83 9.25 1.82 9.15
N SER A 84 8.06 1.68 8.54
CA SER A 84 7.78 2.18 7.17
C SER A 84 8.07 3.67 7.03
N ILE A 85 7.64 4.48 8.00
CA ILE A 85 7.84 5.93 7.96
C ILE A 85 9.34 6.28 8.04
N ALA A 86 10.08 5.67 8.97
CA ALA A 86 11.53 5.85 9.06
C ALA A 86 12.27 5.44 7.77
N ASN A 87 11.84 4.34 7.13
CA ASN A 87 12.40 3.87 5.87
C ASN A 87 12.07 4.80 4.69
N ALA A 88 10.84 5.31 4.62
CA ALA A 88 10.43 6.28 3.61
C ALA A 88 11.26 7.57 3.68
N TYR A 89 11.50 8.08 4.90
CA TYR A 89 12.32 9.26 5.11
C TYR A 89 13.79 9.04 4.70
N GLN A 90 14.35 7.87 5.03
CA GLN A 90 15.70 7.50 4.59
C GLN A 90 15.77 7.42 3.05
N ARG A 91 14.82 6.74 2.39
CA ARG A 91 14.72 6.67 0.92
C ARG A 91 14.65 8.06 0.28
N MET A 92 13.80 8.96 0.81
CA MET A 92 13.73 10.35 0.31
C MET A 92 15.04 11.14 0.48
N MET A 93 15.84 10.86 1.51
CA MET A 93 17.19 11.43 1.66
C MET A 93 18.18 10.84 0.64
N ASP A 94 18.18 9.52 0.49
CA ASP A 94 19.09 8.79 -0.39
C ASP A 94 18.83 9.15 -1.88
N ASP A 95 17.55 9.36 -2.24
CA ASP A 95 17.10 9.87 -3.54
C ASP A 95 17.35 11.39 -3.73
N GLY A 96 17.80 12.10 -2.69
CA GLY A 96 18.13 13.52 -2.74
C GLY A 96 16.93 14.48 -2.78
N LEU A 97 15.72 14.03 -2.45
CA LEU A 97 14.48 14.81 -2.64
C LEU A 97 14.36 16.04 -1.72
N PHE A 98 15.17 16.11 -0.67
CA PHE A 98 15.26 17.28 0.21
C PHE A 98 16.22 18.37 -0.29
N GLY A 99 16.86 18.18 -1.45
CA GLY A 99 17.78 19.15 -2.05
C GLY A 99 17.10 20.30 -2.81
N GLY A 100 17.81 21.41 -2.96
CA GLY A 100 17.42 22.53 -3.82
C GLY A 100 16.52 23.57 -3.15
N SER A 101 15.54 24.09 -3.90
CA SER A 101 14.56 25.06 -3.41
C SER A 101 13.23 24.90 -4.15
N THR A 102 12.13 25.24 -3.46
CA THR A 102 10.76 25.15 -3.98
C THR A 102 10.11 26.53 -3.95
N ALA A 103 9.31 26.83 -4.98
CA ALA A 103 8.49 28.05 -5.01
C ALA A 103 7.27 27.96 -4.08
N ALA A 104 6.83 26.75 -3.71
CA ALA A 104 5.71 26.53 -2.78
C ALA A 104 6.11 26.89 -1.34
N PHE A 105 7.34 26.56 -0.94
CA PHE A 105 7.86 26.81 0.42
C PHE A 105 9.13 27.69 0.39
N PRO A 106 9.03 28.99 0.01
CA PRO A 106 10.19 29.87 -0.21
C PRO A 106 10.98 30.20 1.07
N LYS A 107 10.53 29.73 2.24
CA LYS A 107 11.16 29.91 3.56
C LYS A 107 11.59 28.60 4.22
N LEU A 108 11.43 27.45 3.55
CA LEU A 108 11.75 26.12 4.09
C LEU A 108 13.17 26.03 4.64
N GLY A 109 14.15 26.61 3.92
CA GLY A 109 15.56 26.37 4.20
C GLY A 109 15.92 24.90 3.96
N ASP A 110 16.81 24.36 4.78
CA ASP A 110 17.17 22.94 4.75
C ASP A 110 16.27 22.14 5.72
N PRO A 111 15.42 21.22 5.23
CA PRO A 111 14.59 20.38 6.10
C PRO A 111 15.33 19.15 6.65
N MET A 112 16.50 18.76 6.10
CA MET A 112 17.16 17.50 6.43
C MET A 112 17.47 17.33 7.93
N PRO A 113 17.97 18.34 8.67
CA PRO A 113 18.22 18.19 10.11
C PRO A 113 16.96 17.88 10.93
N LEU A 114 15.80 18.35 10.46
CA LEU A 114 14.52 18.09 11.11
C LEU A 114 14.02 16.67 10.77
N VAL A 115 14.05 16.28 9.49
CA VAL A 115 13.63 14.93 9.05
C VAL A 115 14.55 13.85 9.62
N MET A 116 15.85 14.10 9.78
CA MET A 116 16.77 13.18 10.46
C MET A 116 16.35 12.92 11.92
N ALA A 117 15.93 13.95 12.66
CA ALA A 117 15.41 13.78 14.00
C ALA A 117 14.11 12.96 14.01
N PHE A 118 13.26 13.11 12.99
CA PHE A 118 12.03 12.32 12.87
C PHE A 118 12.32 10.84 12.63
N ILE A 119 13.31 10.50 11.79
CA ILE A 119 13.79 9.11 11.61
C ILE A 119 14.15 8.47 12.97
N ASP A 120 14.89 9.20 13.81
CA ASP A 120 15.27 8.71 15.13
C ASP A 120 14.06 8.58 16.08
N HIS A 121 13.06 9.46 16.00
CA HIS A 121 11.81 9.33 16.76
C HIS A 121 11.02 8.08 16.34
N HIS A 122 10.87 7.84 15.04
CA HIS A 122 10.12 6.68 14.53
C HIS A 122 10.82 5.35 14.84
N ARG A 123 12.16 5.28 14.75
CA ARG A 123 12.92 4.11 15.20
C ARG A 123 12.69 3.83 16.69
N MET A 124 12.78 4.85 17.54
CA MET A 124 12.49 4.73 18.97
C MET A 124 11.03 4.31 19.26
N ALA A 125 10.06 4.76 18.46
CA ALA A 125 8.67 4.36 18.56
C ALA A 125 8.49 2.88 18.16
N ALA A 126 9.08 2.44 17.05
CA ALA A 126 9.07 1.05 16.60
C ALA A 126 9.69 0.12 17.64
N ASP A 127 10.86 0.47 18.19
CA ASP A 127 11.52 -0.28 19.27
C ASP A 127 10.61 -0.39 20.50
N THR A 128 9.99 0.72 20.93
CA THR A 128 9.07 0.75 22.08
C THR A 128 7.86 -0.17 21.86
N TYR A 129 7.26 -0.16 20.67
CA TYR A 129 6.13 -1.03 20.35
C TYR A 129 6.54 -2.50 20.26
N ASN A 130 7.74 -2.79 19.75
CA ASN A 130 8.29 -4.14 19.69
C ASN A 130 8.59 -4.73 21.08
N GLU A 131 9.17 -3.94 22.00
CA GLU A 131 9.35 -4.33 23.40
C GLU A 131 8.01 -4.66 24.08
N LEU A 132 6.98 -3.85 23.82
CA LEU A 132 5.63 -4.07 24.34
C LEU A 132 4.94 -5.29 23.72
N ALA A 133 5.15 -5.57 22.43
CA ALA A 133 4.62 -6.76 21.76
C ALA A 133 5.20 -8.06 22.33
N VAL A 134 6.52 -8.07 22.57
CA VAL A 134 7.21 -9.16 23.28
C VAL A 134 6.69 -9.29 24.71
N GLY A 135 6.48 -8.17 25.41
CA GLY A 135 5.84 -8.16 26.74
C GLY A 135 4.39 -8.67 26.75
N ALA A 136 3.69 -8.61 25.61
CA ALA A 136 2.34 -9.16 25.42
C ALA A 136 2.31 -10.66 25.05
N GLY A 137 3.48 -11.28 24.84
CA GLY A 137 3.60 -12.70 24.48
C GLY A 137 3.70 -12.98 22.98
N ASP A 138 3.89 -11.96 22.15
CA ASP A 138 4.11 -12.07 20.69
C ASP A 138 5.62 -11.90 20.36
N THR A 139 5.99 -11.89 19.08
CA THR A 139 7.34 -11.55 18.61
C THR A 139 7.43 -10.08 18.18
N ALA A 140 8.64 -9.52 18.22
CA ALA A 140 8.91 -8.23 17.58
C ALA A 140 8.70 -8.32 16.05
N TRP A 141 8.27 -7.21 15.44
CA TRP A 141 8.23 -7.00 14.00
C TRP A 141 9.14 -5.82 13.63
N THR A 142 10.28 -6.11 13.00
CA THR A 142 11.34 -5.13 12.71
C THR A 142 11.39 -4.70 11.23
N CYS A 143 10.38 -5.09 10.44
CA CYS A 143 10.20 -4.65 9.06
C CYS A 143 9.13 -3.55 8.94
N GLY A 144 9.08 -2.91 7.76
CA GLY A 144 7.97 -2.04 7.39
C GLY A 144 6.63 -2.78 7.35
N ASN A 145 5.56 -1.99 7.25
CA ASN A 145 4.22 -2.47 6.96
C ASN A 145 4.05 -2.60 5.45
N GLN A 146 4.15 -3.82 4.93
CA GLN A 146 4.14 -4.09 3.48
C GLN A 146 2.95 -3.46 2.74
N ARG A 147 1.74 -3.39 3.34
CA ARG A 147 0.59 -2.72 2.70
C ARG A 147 0.71 -1.20 2.66
N LEU A 148 1.23 -0.58 3.72
CA LEU A 148 1.50 0.86 3.72
C LEU A 148 2.61 1.21 2.71
N ASP A 149 3.63 0.36 2.62
CA ASP A 149 4.73 0.52 1.66
C ASP A 149 4.20 0.41 0.23
N GLU A 150 3.65 -0.75 -0.16
CA GLU A 150 3.23 -1.07 -1.54
C GLU A 150 2.05 -0.24 -2.04
N GLN A 151 1.06 0.06 -1.19
CA GLN A 151 -0.19 0.72 -1.63
C GLN A 151 -0.15 2.24 -1.50
N TYR A 152 0.86 2.80 -0.81
CA TYR A 152 0.93 4.23 -0.56
C TYR A 152 2.33 4.81 -0.77
N ILE A 153 3.31 4.40 0.03
CA ILE A 153 4.64 5.05 0.04
C ILE A 153 5.33 4.85 -1.31
N ASP A 154 5.39 3.61 -1.82
CA ASP A 154 6.02 3.32 -3.10
C ASP A 154 5.26 3.95 -4.28
N ILE A 155 3.92 4.02 -4.23
CA ILE A 155 3.11 4.68 -5.26
C ILE A 155 3.38 6.19 -5.27
N VAL A 156 3.45 6.85 -4.11
CA VAL A 156 3.80 8.27 -4.03
C VAL A 156 5.22 8.50 -4.53
N LEU A 157 6.19 7.72 -4.05
CA LEU A 157 7.59 7.94 -4.38
C LEU A 157 7.87 7.67 -5.86
N SER A 158 7.40 6.55 -6.44
CA SER A 158 7.50 6.30 -7.89
C SER A 158 6.82 7.41 -8.69
N ARG A 159 5.63 7.89 -8.28
CA ARG A 159 5.00 9.04 -8.95
C ARG A 159 5.85 10.31 -8.90
N VAL A 160 6.55 10.56 -7.80
CA VAL A 160 7.39 11.74 -7.61
C VAL A 160 8.71 11.63 -8.38
N THR A 161 9.37 10.46 -8.37
CA THR A 161 10.71 10.26 -8.94
C THR A 161 10.72 9.79 -10.39
N GLU A 162 9.73 9.01 -10.81
CA GLU A 162 9.69 8.33 -12.11
C GLU A 162 8.52 8.81 -12.98
N GLY A 163 7.38 9.12 -12.37
CA GLY A 163 6.14 9.47 -13.07
C GLY A 163 5.29 8.24 -13.39
N VAL A 164 4.63 8.23 -14.55
CA VAL A 164 3.86 7.08 -15.07
C VAL A 164 4.12 6.96 -16.58
N PRO A 165 4.60 5.80 -17.08
CA PRO A 165 4.77 5.59 -18.51
C PRO A 165 3.43 5.59 -19.25
N ALA A 166 3.44 5.91 -20.55
CA ALA A 166 2.24 5.85 -21.38
C ALA A 166 1.66 4.44 -21.42
N GLN A 167 0.33 4.36 -21.42
CA GLN A 167 -0.44 3.12 -21.53
C GLN A 167 -1.30 3.17 -22.81
N GLU A 168 -1.93 2.06 -23.20
CA GLU A 168 -2.73 1.97 -24.43
C GLU A 168 -3.83 3.05 -24.54
N ASN A 169 -4.34 3.49 -23.39
CA ASN A 169 -5.44 4.43 -23.24
C ASN A 169 -5.12 5.65 -22.35
N ALA A 170 -3.84 5.91 -22.03
CA ALA A 170 -3.44 7.04 -21.19
C ALA A 170 -2.07 7.60 -21.60
N ALA A 171 -1.97 8.94 -21.65
CA ALA A 171 -0.71 9.64 -21.88
C ALA A 171 0.30 9.36 -20.75
N ALA A 172 1.60 9.50 -21.04
CA ALA A 172 2.63 9.46 -20.01
C ALA A 172 2.49 10.67 -19.08
N ILE A 173 2.63 10.45 -17.78
CA ILE A 173 2.73 11.50 -16.76
C ILE A 173 4.22 11.61 -16.39
N PRO A 174 4.86 12.78 -16.47
CA PRO A 174 6.26 12.92 -16.06
C PRO A 174 6.44 12.74 -14.55
N ALA A 175 7.69 12.60 -14.11
CA ALA A 175 8.08 12.78 -12.71
C ALA A 175 7.70 14.20 -12.21
N SER A 176 7.77 14.43 -10.89
CA SER A 176 7.28 15.66 -10.28
C SER A 176 7.93 16.94 -10.83
N ASP A 177 7.12 17.98 -10.96
CA ASP A 177 7.52 19.36 -11.27
C ASP A 177 8.19 20.07 -10.08
N ASP A 178 7.98 19.58 -8.85
CA ASP A 178 8.60 20.08 -7.63
C ASP A 178 8.76 18.92 -6.60
N PRO A 179 9.82 18.11 -6.73
CA PRO A 179 10.04 16.96 -5.84
C PRO A 179 10.23 17.36 -4.37
N LEU A 180 10.79 18.54 -4.09
CA LEU A 180 11.01 19.05 -2.75
C LEU A 180 9.68 19.41 -2.05
N ARG A 181 8.76 20.08 -2.76
CA ARG A 181 7.38 20.30 -2.30
C ARG A 181 6.71 18.97 -1.94
N ASP A 182 6.82 17.98 -2.83
CA ASP A 182 6.13 16.70 -2.66
C ASP A 182 6.72 15.86 -1.51
N ALA A 183 8.05 15.85 -1.35
CA ALA A 183 8.71 15.21 -0.22
C ALA A 183 8.29 15.84 1.12
N VAL A 184 8.27 17.17 1.22
CA VAL A 184 7.79 17.89 2.40
C VAL A 184 6.32 17.58 2.71
N ASN A 185 5.46 17.52 1.68
CA ASN A 185 4.06 17.14 1.84
C ASN A 185 3.90 15.68 2.30
N LEU A 186 4.69 14.75 1.76
CA LEU A 186 4.66 13.35 2.18
C LEU A 186 5.09 13.19 3.64
N VAL A 187 6.18 13.85 4.08
CA VAL A 187 6.59 13.83 5.50
C VAL A 187 5.45 14.35 6.38
N TYR A 188 4.82 15.49 6.05
CA TYR A 188 3.69 16.02 6.83
C TYR A 188 2.50 15.04 6.92
N VAL A 189 2.20 14.32 5.83
CA VAL A 189 1.14 13.30 5.78
C VAL A 189 1.51 12.08 6.62
N LEU A 190 2.76 11.61 6.57
CA LEU A 190 3.23 10.45 7.33
C LEU A 190 3.31 10.74 8.85
N GLU A 191 3.78 11.93 9.25
CA GLU A 191 3.70 12.38 10.65
C GLU A 191 2.24 12.42 11.16
N SER A 192 1.32 12.90 10.31
CA SER A 192 -0.11 12.95 10.64
C SER A 192 -0.74 11.55 10.72
N LEU A 193 -0.29 10.61 9.88
CA LEU A 193 -0.67 9.19 9.93
C LEU A 193 -0.18 8.51 11.21
N SER A 194 1.10 8.68 11.59
CA SER A 194 1.63 8.15 12.86
C SER A 194 0.87 8.74 14.05
N ALA A 195 0.68 10.07 14.06
CA ALA A 195 -0.02 10.77 15.14
C ALA A 195 -1.44 10.22 15.38
N SER A 196 -2.19 10.00 14.29
CA SER A 196 -3.57 9.51 14.34
C SER A 196 -3.67 7.99 14.54
N SER A 197 -2.73 7.21 14.01
CA SER A 197 -2.64 5.75 14.24
C SER A 197 -2.34 5.44 15.71
N ALA A 198 -1.39 6.16 16.29
CA ALA A 198 -1.04 6.03 17.71
C ALA A 198 -2.20 6.48 18.62
N GLN A 199 -3.04 7.42 18.21
CA GLN A 199 -4.28 7.74 18.92
C GLN A 199 -5.32 6.63 18.83
N ALA A 200 -5.60 6.11 17.64
CA ALA A 200 -6.53 5.00 17.44
C ALA A 200 -6.12 3.76 18.25
N LEU A 201 -4.82 3.55 18.45
CA LEU A 201 -4.27 2.44 19.23
C LEU A 201 -4.58 2.54 20.74
N VAL A 202 -4.77 3.74 21.30
CA VAL A 202 -5.04 3.95 22.75
C VAL A 202 -6.28 3.22 23.22
N ASP A 203 -7.34 3.22 22.42
CA ASP A 203 -8.62 2.61 22.77
C ASP A 203 -8.66 1.10 22.44
N GLN A 204 -7.72 0.61 21.63
CA GLN A 204 -7.64 -0.78 21.20
C GLN A 204 -6.79 -1.66 22.13
N VAL A 205 -5.66 -1.15 22.65
CA VAL A 205 -4.80 -1.92 23.57
C VAL A 205 -5.37 -1.97 24.98
N THR A 206 -5.19 -3.09 25.69
CA THR A 206 -5.78 -3.29 27.03
C THR A 206 -4.97 -2.67 28.17
N GLU A 207 -3.64 -2.64 28.04
CA GLU A 207 -2.76 -2.33 29.18
C GLU A 207 -2.43 -0.83 29.33
N PRO A 208 -2.40 -0.28 30.57
CA PRO A 208 -2.05 1.12 30.80
C PRO A 208 -0.68 1.53 30.24
N ALA A 209 0.30 0.63 30.27
CA ALA A 209 1.64 0.90 29.72
C ALA A 209 1.62 1.07 28.19
N MET A 210 0.84 0.23 27.49
CA MET A 210 0.66 0.30 26.03
C MET A 210 -0.05 1.60 25.65
N ARG A 211 -1.14 1.96 26.36
CA ARG A 211 -1.82 3.26 26.15
C ARG A 211 -0.88 4.43 26.37
N ALA A 212 -0.07 4.41 27.43
CA ALA A 212 0.88 5.47 27.73
C ALA A 212 2.00 5.59 26.69
N ALA A 213 2.44 4.49 26.08
CA ALA A 213 3.37 4.51 24.94
C ALA A 213 2.70 5.13 23.70
N SER A 214 1.51 4.67 23.34
CA SER A 214 0.75 5.18 22.20
C SER A 214 0.44 6.68 22.30
N MET A 215 0.07 7.16 23.49
CA MET A 215 -0.10 8.60 23.74
C MET A 215 1.20 9.40 23.54
N LYS A 216 2.37 8.86 23.92
CA LYS A 216 3.67 9.54 23.73
C LYS A 216 4.03 9.64 22.25
N VAL A 217 3.88 8.55 21.49
CA VAL A 217 4.12 8.54 20.04
C VAL A 217 3.16 9.51 19.35
N GLY A 218 1.85 9.44 19.62
CA GLY A 218 0.87 10.34 19.02
C GLY A 218 1.16 11.84 19.26
N VAL A 219 1.62 12.20 20.46
CA VAL A 219 2.05 13.56 20.79
C VAL A 219 3.40 13.93 20.15
N ARG A 220 4.30 12.97 19.94
CA ARG A 220 5.61 13.18 19.29
C ARG A 220 5.41 13.49 17.80
N SER A 221 4.77 12.60 17.05
CA SER A 221 4.54 12.75 15.60
C SER A 221 3.62 13.94 15.30
N GLY A 222 2.60 14.18 16.12
CA GLY A 222 1.76 15.39 16.01
C GLY A 222 2.53 16.70 16.18
N ARG A 223 3.62 16.70 16.95
CA ARG A 223 4.54 17.84 17.09
C ARG A 223 5.57 17.93 15.96
N ASP A 224 5.95 16.80 15.37
CA ASP A 224 6.86 16.75 14.22
C ASP A 224 6.14 17.23 12.94
N ALA A 225 4.90 16.80 12.70
CA ALA A 225 4.00 17.39 11.68
C ALA A 225 3.91 18.91 11.81
N ALA A 226 3.69 19.41 13.03
CA ALA A 226 3.59 20.85 13.30
C ALA A 226 4.93 21.58 13.12
N ALA A 227 6.06 20.96 13.50
CA ALA A 227 7.39 21.54 13.32
C ALA A 227 7.74 21.70 11.83
N LEU A 228 7.50 20.67 11.03
CA LEU A 228 7.71 20.74 9.58
C LEU A 228 6.77 21.75 8.93
N ALA A 229 5.49 21.78 9.32
CA ALA A 229 4.54 22.75 8.79
C ALA A 229 4.95 24.20 9.10
N LEU A 230 5.48 24.48 10.30
CA LEU A 230 6.01 25.80 10.64
C LEU A 230 7.29 26.16 9.87
N GLN A 231 8.11 25.17 9.50
CA GLN A 231 9.30 25.38 8.66
C GLN A 231 8.91 25.67 7.20
N ALA A 232 8.02 24.86 6.62
CA ALA A 232 7.54 25.00 5.24
C ALA A 232 6.66 26.24 5.04
N ASN A 233 5.79 26.53 6.01
CA ASN A 233 4.79 27.59 5.96
C ASN A 233 4.79 28.45 7.24
N PRO A 234 5.79 29.35 7.43
CA PRO A 234 5.89 30.19 8.63
C PRO A 234 4.70 31.16 8.76
N GLY A 235 3.72 30.79 9.58
CA GLY A 235 2.43 31.50 9.76
C GLY A 235 1.20 30.66 9.43
N GLY A 236 1.35 29.48 8.83
CA GLY A 236 0.29 28.55 8.47
C GLY A 236 -0.34 27.80 9.65
N TYR A 237 -0.94 28.51 10.60
CA TYR A 237 -1.67 27.91 11.73
C TYR A 237 -3.10 27.47 11.38
N LEU A 238 -3.63 27.95 10.26
CA LEU A 238 -4.95 27.63 9.72
C LEU A 238 -4.82 27.41 8.20
N PRO A 239 -5.69 26.59 7.57
CA PRO A 239 -5.80 26.54 6.12
C PRO A 239 -6.06 27.93 5.53
N ALA A 240 -5.46 28.22 4.37
CA ALA A 240 -5.75 29.45 3.65
C ALA A 240 -7.22 29.49 3.22
N SER A 241 -7.82 30.69 3.22
CA SER A 241 -9.19 30.89 2.73
C SER A 241 -9.32 30.70 1.21
N ASP A 242 -8.21 30.80 0.50
CA ASP A 242 -8.06 30.50 -0.92
C ASP A 242 -6.84 29.56 -1.04
N PRO A 243 -7.05 28.23 -1.02
CA PRO A 243 -5.95 27.27 -1.00
C PRO A 243 -5.29 27.16 -2.39
N ALA A 244 -3.96 27.09 -2.40
CA ALA A 244 -3.22 26.71 -3.60
C ALA A 244 -3.64 25.30 -4.08
N GLU A 245 -3.41 25.03 -5.37
CA GLU A 245 -3.73 23.74 -6.04
C GLU A 245 -3.28 22.52 -5.22
N ILE A 246 -2.09 22.63 -4.60
CA ILE A 246 -1.61 21.73 -3.56
C ILE A 246 -1.65 22.50 -2.23
N PRO A 247 -2.47 22.07 -1.25
CA PRO A 247 -2.53 22.72 0.06
C PRO A 247 -1.18 22.68 0.78
N ALA A 248 -0.72 23.83 1.27
CA ALA A 248 0.47 23.89 2.11
C ALA A 248 0.22 23.21 3.47
N PRO A 249 1.22 22.53 4.06
CA PRO A 249 1.14 22.02 5.43
C PRO A 249 0.72 23.10 6.43
N VAL A 250 -0.08 22.71 7.42
CA VAL A 250 -0.56 23.61 8.48
C VAL A 250 -0.25 23.08 9.89
N ALA A 251 0.21 23.97 10.74
CA ALA A 251 0.54 23.68 12.13
C ALA A 251 -0.72 23.72 12.99
N VAL A 252 -1.47 22.61 13.01
CA VAL A 252 -2.69 22.48 13.82
C VAL A 252 -2.31 22.55 15.31
N PRO A 253 -2.80 23.55 16.09
CA PRO A 253 -2.39 23.77 17.48
C PRO A 253 -3.09 22.83 18.48
N SER A 254 -3.29 21.57 18.11
CA SER A 254 -3.87 20.51 18.95
C SER A 254 -2.78 19.59 19.52
N ARG A 255 -3.08 18.85 20.59
CA ARG A 255 -2.16 17.82 21.12
C ARG A 255 -2.10 16.56 20.25
N PHE A 256 -2.92 16.51 19.20
CA PHE A 256 -3.33 15.32 18.47
C PHE A 256 -3.17 15.48 16.95
N GLY A 257 -2.59 16.60 16.48
CA GLY A 257 -2.51 16.93 15.06
C GLY A 257 -3.89 17.05 14.39
N SER A 258 -3.97 16.57 13.15
CA SER A 258 -5.23 16.35 12.43
C SER A 258 -5.83 14.98 12.80
N VAL A 259 -7.15 14.93 12.96
CA VAL A 259 -7.91 13.69 13.19
C VAL A 259 -8.74 13.26 11.96
N GLY A 260 -8.60 13.97 10.84
CA GLY A 260 -9.17 13.57 9.55
C GLY A 260 -8.17 12.78 8.70
N ALA A 261 -8.67 12.08 7.68
CA ALA A 261 -7.85 11.35 6.72
C ALA A 261 -6.76 12.26 6.12
N SER A 262 -5.50 11.83 6.22
CA SER A 262 -4.36 12.63 5.78
C SER A 262 -4.16 12.41 4.28
N THR A 263 -4.47 13.41 3.47
CA THR A 263 -4.45 13.26 2.01
C THR A 263 -3.14 13.81 1.44
N PHE A 264 -2.35 12.94 0.81
CA PHE A 264 -1.27 13.36 -0.08
C PHE A 264 -1.86 13.91 -1.38
N LEU A 265 -1.31 15.03 -1.84
CA LEU A 265 -1.55 15.59 -3.17
C LEU A 265 -0.22 16.09 -3.74
N GLY A 266 0.21 15.51 -4.85
CA GLY A 266 1.53 15.79 -5.45
C GLY A 266 1.82 14.95 -6.69
N GLY A 267 3.08 14.94 -7.11
CA GLY A 267 3.48 14.49 -8.44
C GLY A 267 3.06 15.48 -9.53
N ALA A 268 3.52 15.27 -10.77
CA ALA A 268 3.04 16.05 -11.91
C ALA A 268 1.55 15.77 -12.18
N GLY A 269 0.87 16.78 -12.75
CA GLY A 269 -0.47 16.62 -13.27
C GLY A 269 -0.50 15.80 -14.55
N ASP A 270 -1.61 15.11 -14.80
CA ASP A 270 -1.92 14.50 -16.09
C ASP A 270 -2.24 15.56 -17.17
N GLU A 271 -2.71 15.11 -18.35
CA GLU A 271 -3.12 16.00 -19.45
C GLU A 271 -4.25 16.98 -19.11
N ASN A 272 -4.99 16.73 -18.02
CA ASN A 272 -6.06 17.58 -17.48
C ASN A 272 -5.58 18.41 -16.26
N GLY A 273 -4.31 18.30 -15.88
CA GLY A 273 -3.74 18.92 -14.67
C GLY A 273 -4.06 18.17 -13.37
N VAL A 274 -4.62 16.96 -13.43
CA VAL A 274 -4.99 16.18 -12.24
C VAL A 274 -3.75 15.49 -11.67
N ARG A 275 -3.39 15.85 -10.43
CA ARG A 275 -2.26 15.28 -9.68
C ARG A 275 -2.65 14.02 -8.90
N LEU A 276 -1.65 13.23 -8.48
CA LEU A 276 -1.90 12.05 -7.64
C LEU A 276 -2.49 12.49 -6.30
N ARG A 277 -3.65 11.93 -5.96
CA ARG A 277 -4.30 12.10 -4.67
C ARG A 277 -4.45 10.74 -3.99
N LEU A 278 -3.90 10.60 -2.78
CA LEU A 278 -4.03 9.39 -1.96
C LEU A 278 -4.41 9.76 -0.54
N ALA A 279 -5.49 9.16 -0.03
CA ALA A 279 -5.96 9.34 1.34
C ALA A 279 -5.34 8.26 2.24
N PHE A 280 -4.43 8.68 3.13
CA PHE A 280 -3.88 7.82 4.17
C PHE A 280 -4.87 7.79 5.34
N GLU A 281 -5.42 6.60 5.60
CA GLU A 281 -6.37 6.35 6.69
C GLU A 281 -5.76 5.46 7.78
N THR A 282 -6.12 5.72 9.03
CA THR A 282 -5.75 4.89 10.19
C THR A 282 -6.56 3.59 10.17
N PRO A 283 -6.08 2.49 10.79
CA PRO A 283 -6.00 1.17 10.16
C PRO A 283 -7.34 0.55 9.74
N SER A 284 -7.83 0.96 8.57
CA SER A 284 -8.97 0.39 7.83
C SER A 284 -8.52 -0.59 6.73
N LEU A 285 -7.21 -0.74 6.52
CA LEU A 285 -6.59 -1.28 5.29
C LEU A 285 -6.22 -2.77 5.35
N ASN A 286 -6.66 -3.50 6.39
CA ASN A 286 -6.21 -4.87 6.67
C ASN A 286 -4.66 -4.98 6.74
N SER A 287 -4.00 -3.92 7.17
CA SER A 287 -2.54 -3.82 7.37
C SER A 287 -2.05 -4.47 8.66
N MET A 288 -2.88 -5.31 9.28
CA MET A 288 -2.63 -5.93 10.58
C MET A 288 -1.52 -6.98 10.50
N VAL A 289 -0.47 -6.80 11.30
CA VAL A 289 0.63 -7.75 11.43
C VAL A 289 0.25 -8.81 12.47
N TYR A 290 -0.50 -9.83 12.05
CA TYR A 290 -0.87 -10.97 12.89
C TYR A 290 0.33 -11.86 13.25
N SER A 291 0.19 -12.66 14.30
CA SER A 291 1.20 -13.63 14.76
C SER A 291 1.56 -14.71 13.73
N PHE A 292 0.66 -15.03 12.80
CA PHE A 292 0.85 -16.01 11.71
C PHE A 292 0.91 -15.38 10.30
N THR A 293 1.00 -14.06 10.23
CA THR A 293 1.05 -13.18 9.02
C THR A 293 1.29 -13.85 7.65
N GLU A 294 0.42 -13.53 6.68
CA GLU A 294 0.53 -13.98 5.27
C GLU A 294 1.85 -13.57 4.59
N TYR A 295 2.53 -12.56 5.13
CA TYR A 295 3.82 -12.05 4.66
C TYR A 295 5.02 -12.86 5.16
N GLY A 296 4.82 -13.88 6.00
CA GLY A 296 5.90 -14.63 6.63
C GLY A 296 6.63 -13.85 7.73
N ASP A 297 7.82 -14.32 8.11
CA ASP A 297 8.71 -13.62 9.04
C ASP A 297 9.33 -12.37 8.40
N CYS A 298 9.68 -11.38 9.24
CA CYS A 298 10.37 -10.16 8.83
C CYS A 298 11.55 -10.43 7.86
N GLY A 299 11.41 -9.99 6.61
CA GLY A 299 12.45 -10.10 5.58
C GLY A 299 12.42 -11.37 4.74
N VAL A 300 11.45 -12.26 4.93
CA VAL A 300 11.16 -13.37 4.00
C VAL A 300 10.05 -12.91 3.05
N PRO A 301 10.26 -12.88 1.72
CA PRO A 301 9.16 -12.54 0.81
C PRO A 301 8.05 -13.59 0.92
N ALA A 302 6.79 -13.14 0.84
CA ALA A 302 5.63 -14.02 0.86
C ALA A 302 5.82 -15.20 -0.11
N PRO A 303 5.48 -16.44 0.29
CA PRO A 303 5.75 -17.62 -0.53
C PRO A 303 5.06 -17.47 -1.89
N THR A 304 5.86 -17.45 -2.95
CA THR A 304 5.37 -17.30 -4.32
C THR A 304 4.50 -18.50 -4.66
N THR A 305 3.18 -18.27 -4.75
CA THR A 305 2.25 -19.25 -5.27
C THR A 305 2.61 -19.51 -6.74
N THR A 306 2.92 -20.77 -7.04
CA THR A 306 3.40 -21.27 -8.34
C THR A 306 2.38 -22.20 -8.97
#